data_AF-A0A960YWH9-F1
#
_entry.id   AF-A0A960YWH9-F1
#
_cell.length_a   1.000
_cell.length_b   1.000
_cell.length_c   1.000
_cell.angle_alpha   90.00
_cell.angle_beta   90.00
_cell.angle_gamma   90.00
#
_symmetry.space_group_name_H-M   'P 1'
#
loop_
_entity.id
_entity.type
_entity.pdbx_description
1 polymer ?
#
loop_
_entity_poly.entity_id
_entity_poly.type
_entity_poly.pdbx_seq_one_letter_code
_entity_poly.pdbx_strand_id
1 'polypeptide(L)'
;MDKSNNISVKSDSIIKGHMQPKVSIQALFIQNLNFIPNILTIENIDIDKCKNFIEKNFAEKIKSESEKKLYNPDNRKFEILEDLYILEDNIYIFLSCDVYSPQYNFLRIYYTATEKGQALEYGNQLRKLTIRKSLLNKFKLITHSRGNLVLKSLELKKAKIELANYYNEDLCELHPKMLKQLKEKNNSGLFLFYGKPGTGKSSYIKLLIGLI
;
A
#
# COMPACT_ATOMS: atom_id res chain seq x y z
N MET A 1 -16.98 21.13 -24.16
CA MET A 1 -17.02 22.13 -23.09
C MET A 1 -15.82 21.86 -22.20
N ASP A 2 -14.77 22.65 -22.37
CA ASP A 2 -13.53 22.56 -21.60
C ASP A 2 -13.80 22.88 -20.12
N LYS A 3 -13.51 21.93 -19.24
CA LYS A 3 -13.35 22.15 -17.79
C LYS A 3 -11.89 21.89 -17.43
N SER A 4 -10.99 22.77 -17.84
CA SER A 4 -9.64 22.81 -17.29
C SER A 4 -9.63 23.64 -15.99
N ASN A 5 -10.24 23.09 -14.93
CA ASN A 5 -10.18 23.67 -13.59
C ASN A 5 -8.83 23.32 -12.92
N ASN A 6 -7.73 23.85 -13.47
CA ASN A 6 -6.41 23.75 -12.85
C ASN A 6 -6.40 24.56 -11.53
N ILE A 7 -5.84 23.97 -10.47
CA ILE A 7 -5.64 24.63 -9.18
C ILE A 7 -4.65 25.79 -9.38
N SER A 8 -5.12 27.04 -9.28
CA SER A 8 -4.25 28.22 -9.29
C SER A 8 -3.67 28.44 -7.89
N VAL A 9 -2.37 28.26 -7.72
CA VAL A 9 -1.64 28.57 -6.48
C VAL A 9 -0.95 29.93 -6.64
N LYS A 10 -1.23 30.90 -5.75
CA LYS A 10 -0.52 32.20 -5.77
C LYS A 10 0.97 31.98 -5.45
N SER A 11 1.86 32.59 -6.23
CA SER A 11 3.33 32.42 -6.20
C SER A 11 3.97 32.49 -4.80
N ASP A 12 3.38 33.28 -3.90
CA ASP A 12 3.95 33.60 -2.59
C ASP A 12 3.81 32.46 -1.57
N SER A 13 3.17 31.36 -1.95
CA SER A 13 2.90 30.18 -1.11
C SER A 13 3.85 28.99 -1.36
N ILE A 14 4.83 29.15 -2.27
CA ILE A 14 5.83 28.12 -2.54
C ILE A 14 6.91 28.16 -1.45
N ILE A 15 6.86 27.22 -0.52
CA ILE A 15 7.96 26.99 0.44
C ILE A 15 9.18 26.52 -0.37
N LYS A 16 10.15 27.42 -0.59
CA LYS A 16 11.43 27.12 -1.25
C LYS A 16 12.31 26.30 -0.32
N GLY A 17 12.11 24.98 -0.29
CA GLY A 17 13.03 24.02 0.30
C GLY A 17 14.02 23.47 -0.73
N HIS A 18 15.15 22.94 -0.26
CA HIS A 18 16.18 22.27 -1.10
C HIS A 18 15.73 20.92 -1.70
N MET A 19 14.53 20.44 -1.39
CA MET A 19 13.86 19.36 -2.10
C MET A 19 12.88 19.96 -3.11
N GLN A 20 12.73 19.31 -4.28
CA GLN A 20 11.70 19.59 -5.30
C GLN A 20 10.43 20.22 -4.67
N PRO A 21 9.95 21.39 -5.14
CA PRO A 21 8.85 22.10 -4.50
C PRO A 21 7.63 21.18 -4.40
N LYS A 22 7.42 20.64 -3.19
CA LYS A 22 6.30 19.75 -2.91
C LYS A 22 5.18 20.64 -2.39
N VAL A 23 4.12 20.80 -3.17
CA VAL A 23 2.91 21.49 -2.69
C VAL A 23 2.36 20.66 -1.54
N SER A 24 2.44 21.20 -0.33
CA SER A 24 1.88 20.56 0.86
C SER A 24 0.36 20.75 0.83
N ILE A 25 -0.38 19.65 0.86
CA ILE A 25 -1.85 19.68 0.89
C ILE A 25 -2.35 20.40 2.15
N GLN A 26 -1.62 20.28 3.27
CA GLN A 26 -1.92 21.03 4.48
C GLN A 26 -1.72 22.52 4.26
N ALA A 27 -0.62 22.93 3.59
CA ALA A 27 -0.39 24.34 3.28
C ALA A 27 -1.47 24.88 2.33
N LEU A 28 -1.86 24.11 1.31
CA LEU A 28 -2.96 24.45 0.41
C LEU A 28 -4.29 24.60 1.16
N PHE A 29 -4.60 23.67 2.06
CA PHE A 29 -5.81 23.72 2.88
C PHE A 29 -5.82 24.96 3.78
N ILE A 30 -4.71 25.22 4.49
CA ILE A 30 -4.56 26.40 5.35
C ILE A 30 -4.68 27.69 4.54
N GLN A 31 -4.07 27.76 3.36
CA GLN A 31 -4.14 28.94 2.50
C GLN A 31 -5.57 29.22 2.01
N ASN A 32 -6.31 28.17 1.68
CA ASN A 32 -7.66 28.32 1.12
C ASN A 32 -8.72 28.59 2.18
N LEU A 33 -8.54 28.06 3.40
CA LEU A 33 -9.56 28.08 4.46
C LEU A 33 -9.14 28.84 5.71
N ASN A 34 -7.88 29.23 5.85
CA ASN A 34 -7.30 29.86 7.05
C ASN A 34 -7.47 29.02 8.35
N PHE A 35 -7.59 27.70 8.22
CA PHE A 35 -7.68 26.77 9.34
C PHE A 35 -6.66 25.65 9.23
N ILE A 36 -6.16 25.16 10.37
CA ILE A 36 -5.37 23.94 10.44
C ILE A 36 -6.32 22.74 10.21
N PRO A 37 -6.04 21.86 9.24
CA PRO A 37 -6.92 20.73 8.96
C PRO A 37 -6.86 19.69 10.07
N ASN A 38 -8.02 19.11 10.38
CA ASN A 38 -8.10 17.78 10.96
C ASN A 38 -7.90 16.74 9.85
N ILE A 39 -7.32 15.58 10.18
CA ILE A 39 -6.94 14.57 9.19
C ILE A 39 -7.44 13.20 9.61
N LEU A 40 -8.25 12.55 8.77
CA LEU A 40 -8.51 11.11 8.86
C LEU A 40 -7.59 10.39 7.90
N THR A 41 -6.95 9.31 8.34
CA THR A 41 -6.08 8.47 7.48
C THR A 41 -6.66 7.06 7.40
N ILE A 42 -6.74 6.52 6.19
CA ILE A 42 -7.12 5.13 5.92
C ILE A 42 -5.97 4.47 5.16
N GLU A 43 -5.37 3.44 5.74
CA GLU A 43 -4.25 2.71 5.16
C GLU A 43 -4.70 1.47 4.39
N ASN A 44 -3.80 0.96 3.54
CA ASN A 44 -3.96 -0.27 2.78
C ASN A 44 -5.23 -0.26 1.91
N ILE A 45 -5.39 0.82 1.15
CA ILE A 45 -6.54 1.02 0.27
C ILE A 45 -6.28 0.50 -1.15
N ASP A 46 -7.37 0.12 -1.81
CA ASP A 46 -7.38 -0.12 -3.24
C ASP A 46 -7.58 1.23 -3.95
N ILE A 47 -6.50 1.77 -4.54
CA ILE A 47 -6.48 3.13 -5.12
C ILE A 47 -7.50 3.26 -6.24
N ASP A 48 -7.54 2.29 -7.17
CA ASP A 48 -8.45 2.32 -8.31
C ASP A 48 -9.91 2.27 -7.85
N LYS A 49 -10.23 1.42 -6.86
CA LYS A 49 -11.59 1.39 -6.29
C LYS A 49 -11.95 2.69 -5.58
N CYS A 50 -11.02 3.28 -4.82
CA CYS A 50 -11.26 4.54 -4.12
C CYS A 50 -11.48 5.69 -5.11
N LYS A 51 -10.62 5.82 -6.13
CA LYS A 51 -10.74 6.79 -7.22
C LYS A 51 -12.09 6.70 -7.91
N ASN A 52 -12.44 5.52 -8.41
CA ASN A 52 -13.74 5.28 -9.05
C ASN A 52 -14.92 5.58 -8.12
N PHE A 53 -14.81 5.28 -6.82
CA PHE A 53 -15.85 5.59 -5.85
C PHE A 53 -16.02 7.10 -5.66
N ILE A 54 -14.92 7.84 -5.52
CA ILE A 54 -14.93 9.30 -5.33
C ILE A 54 -15.53 9.98 -6.57
N GLU A 55 -15.01 9.65 -7.76
CA GLU A 55 -15.43 10.26 -9.02
C GLU A 55 -16.89 9.97 -9.36
N LYS A 56 -17.43 8.85 -8.88
CA LYS A 56 -18.84 8.50 -9.09
C LYS A 56 -19.77 9.09 -8.04
N ASN A 57 -19.45 8.92 -6.76
CA ASN A 57 -20.37 9.26 -5.65
C ASN A 57 -20.25 10.70 -5.18
N PHE A 58 -19.10 11.35 -5.45
CA PHE A 58 -18.85 12.74 -5.07
C PHE A 58 -18.71 13.66 -6.30
N ALA A 59 -19.05 13.19 -7.51
CA ALA A 59 -18.92 13.90 -8.78
C ALA A 59 -19.41 15.36 -8.71
N GLU A 60 -20.62 15.56 -8.19
CA GLU A 60 -21.27 16.88 -8.11
C GLU A 60 -20.62 17.80 -7.08
N LYS A 61 -19.88 17.23 -6.12
CA LYS A 61 -19.20 17.98 -5.06
C LYS A 61 -17.75 18.29 -5.41
N ILE A 62 -17.19 17.68 -6.46
CA ILE A 62 -15.79 17.90 -6.84
C ILE A 62 -15.68 19.28 -7.48
N LYS A 63 -15.02 20.20 -6.76
CA LYS A 63 -14.73 21.56 -7.24
C LYS A 63 -13.49 21.58 -8.13
N SER A 64 -12.47 20.80 -7.74
CA SER A 64 -11.21 20.70 -8.46
C SER A 64 -10.52 19.38 -8.14
N GLU A 65 -9.70 18.91 -9.07
CA GLU A 65 -8.90 17.70 -8.97
C GLU A 65 -7.47 17.95 -9.44
N SER A 66 -6.51 17.19 -8.90
CA SER A 66 -5.12 17.23 -9.31
C SER A 66 -4.48 15.87 -9.18
N GLU A 67 -3.88 15.42 -10.28
CA GLU A 67 -3.26 14.11 -10.36
C GLU A 67 -1.77 14.23 -10.68
N LYS A 68 -0.96 13.42 -10.00
CA LYS A 68 0.45 13.24 -10.29
C LYS A 68 0.71 11.80 -10.66
N LYS A 69 1.39 11.62 -11.79
CA LYS A 69 1.73 10.30 -12.33
C LYS A 69 3.24 10.10 -12.45
N LEU A 70 3.67 8.86 -12.33
CA LEU A 70 5.03 8.41 -12.61
C LEU A 70 5.01 7.47 -13.81
N TYR A 71 5.93 7.66 -14.74
CA TYR A 71 6.15 6.66 -15.78
C TYR A 71 6.85 5.44 -15.17
N ASN A 72 6.21 4.28 -15.25
CA ASN A 72 6.79 3.00 -14.86
C ASN A 72 7.38 2.31 -16.11
N PRO A 73 8.72 2.16 -16.19
CA PRO A 73 9.37 1.52 -17.34
C PRO A 73 9.05 0.03 -17.48
N ASP A 74 8.74 -0.65 -16.38
CA ASP A 74 8.56 -2.11 -16.36
C ASP A 74 7.26 -2.52 -17.07
N ASN A 75 6.20 -1.69 -16.95
CA ASN A 75 4.93 -1.91 -17.63
C ASN A 75 4.61 -0.88 -18.73
N ARG A 76 5.52 0.06 -18.98
CA ARG A 76 5.44 1.12 -20.00
C ARG A 76 4.19 2.00 -19.89
N LYS A 77 3.72 2.27 -18.67
CA LYS A 77 2.52 3.08 -18.42
C LYS A 77 2.78 4.17 -17.38
N PHE A 78 1.94 5.19 -17.39
CA PHE A 78 1.88 6.17 -16.31
C PHE A 78 0.99 5.63 -15.19
N GLU A 79 1.56 5.52 -13.99
CA GLU A 79 0.86 5.09 -12.78
C GLU A 79 0.65 6.28 -11.86
N ILE A 80 -0.51 6.31 -11.20
CA ILE A 80 -0.85 7.37 -10.25
C ILE A 80 0.09 7.26 -9.05
N LEU A 81 0.69 8.38 -8.67
CA LEU A 81 1.43 8.54 -7.41
C LEU A 81 0.58 9.25 -6.36
N GLU A 82 -0.08 10.32 -6.78
CA GLU A 82 -0.83 11.21 -5.90
C GLU A 82 -2.09 11.66 -6.65
N ASP A 83 -3.22 11.67 -5.98
CA ASP A 83 -4.49 12.18 -6.52
C ASP A 83 -5.20 13.01 -5.44
N LEU A 84 -5.64 14.20 -5.78
CA LEU A 84 -6.24 15.16 -4.84
C LEU A 84 -7.59 15.61 -5.39
N TYR A 85 -8.63 15.47 -4.57
CA TYR A 85 -9.97 15.98 -4.82
C TYR A 85 -10.31 17.05 -3.79
N ILE A 86 -10.66 18.24 -4.26
CA ILE A 86 -11.16 19.34 -3.43
C ILE A 86 -12.67 19.37 -3.58
N LEU A 87 -13.40 19.09 -2.50
CA LEU A 87 -14.85 19.10 -2.49
C LEU A 87 -15.39 20.49 -2.10
N GLU A 88 -16.63 20.81 -2.51
CA GLU A 88 -17.33 22.05 -2.15
C GLU A 88 -17.50 22.23 -0.63
N ASP A 89 -17.63 21.11 0.11
CA ASP A 89 -17.85 21.07 1.55
C ASP A 89 -16.56 21.31 2.37
N ASN A 90 -15.57 22.06 1.87
CA ASN A 90 -14.26 22.29 2.53
C ASN A 90 -13.50 20.99 2.93
N ILE A 91 -13.83 19.87 2.29
CA ILE A 91 -13.21 18.56 2.54
C ILE A 91 -12.28 18.23 1.38
N TYR A 92 -11.02 17.89 1.69
CA TYR A 92 -10.07 17.46 0.66
C TYR A 92 -9.79 15.97 0.83
N ILE A 93 -9.89 15.21 -0.25
CA ILE A 93 -9.59 13.79 -0.27
C ILE A 93 -8.32 13.57 -1.07
N PHE A 94 -7.32 12.99 -0.43
CA PHE A 94 -6.01 12.72 -1.01
C PHE A 94 -5.73 11.23 -1.05
N LEU A 95 -5.37 10.72 -2.23
CA LEU A 95 -4.88 9.38 -2.46
C LEU A 95 -3.35 9.43 -2.65
N SER A 96 -2.63 8.59 -1.92
CA SER A 96 -1.21 8.37 -2.13
C SER A 96 -0.97 6.90 -2.49
N CYS A 97 -0.33 6.71 -3.62
CA CYS A 97 -0.01 5.42 -4.19
C CYS A 97 1.51 5.20 -4.16
N ASP A 98 1.92 4.11 -3.55
CA ASP A 98 3.25 3.56 -3.67
C ASP A 98 3.22 2.44 -4.72
N VAL A 99 3.70 2.79 -5.92
CA VAL A 99 3.80 1.90 -7.08
C VAL A 99 4.56 0.60 -6.76
N TYR A 100 5.58 0.67 -5.91
CA TYR A 100 6.44 -0.48 -5.61
C TYR A 100 5.95 -1.26 -4.40
N SER A 101 5.15 -0.64 -3.54
CA SER A 101 4.62 -1.23 -2.32
C SER A 101 3.16 -0.84 -2.07
N PRO A 102 2.20 -1.38 -2.86
CA PRO A 102 0.79 -1.03 -2.77
C PRO A 102 0.17 -1.21 -1.37
N GLN A 103 0.77 -2.05 -0.53
CA GLN A 103 0.36 -2.19 0.88
C GLN A 103 0.53 -0.91 1.73
N TYR A 104 1.32 0.05 1.25
CA TYR A 104 1.51 1.37 1.88
C TYR A 104 0.62 2.44 1.25
N ASN A 105 -0.25 2.08 0.30
CA ASN A 105 -1.24 3.00 -0.24
C ASN A 105 -2.13 3.50 0.90
N PHE A 106 -2.38 4.80 0.92
CA PHE A 106 -3.25 5.41 1.91
C PHE A 106 -4.10 6.52 1.31
N LEU A 107 -5.21 6.78 1.98
CA LEU A 107 -6.05 7.94 1.74
C LEU A 107 -6.06 8.84 2.97
N ARG A 108 -6.07 10.15 2.74
CA ARG A 108 -6.29 11.16 3.76
C ARG A 108 -7.49 12.03 3.44
N ILE A 109 -8.30 12.31 4.46
CA ILE A 109 -9.39 13.28 4.40
C ILE A 109 -9.01 14.45 5.28
N TYR A 110 -8.87 15.64 4.69
CA TYR A 110 -8.61 16.90 5.38
C TYR A 110 -9.93 17.65 5.53
N TYR A 111 -10.22 18.16 6.72
CA TYR A 111 -11.51 18.78 7.03
C TYR A 111 -11.36 19.79 8.19
N THR A 112 -12.27 20.76 8.29
CA THR A 112 -12.32 21.65 9.44
C THR A 112 -13.11 21.01 10.59
N ALA A 113 -13.10 21.60 11.79
CA ALA A 113 -13.89 21.08 12.90
C ALA A 113 -15.40 21.04 12.59
N THR A 114 -15.88 21.96 11.75
CA THR A 114 -17.29 22.07 11.36
C THR A 114 -17.77 20.85 10.56
N GLU A 115 -16.98 20.38 9.60
CA GLU A 115 -17.37 19.28 8.72
C GLU A 115 -16.97 17.89 9.25
N LYS A 116 -16.63 17.77 10.54
CA LYS A 116 -16.22 16.51 11.16
C LYS A 116 -17.21 15.37 10.94
N GLY A 117 -18.50 15.63 11.09
CA GLY A 117 -19.54 14.60 10.90
C GLY A 117 -19.52 14.02 9.49
N GLN A 118 -19.44 14.90 8.49
CA GLN A 118 -19.44 14.53 7.08
C GLN A 118 -18.12 13.85 6.67
N ALA A 119 -16.98 14.35 7.17
CA ALA A 119 -15.68 13.72 6.93
C ALA A 119 -15.64 12.28 7.48
N LEU A 120 -16.23 12.04 8.65
CA LEU A 120 -16.37 10.69 9.22
C LEU A 120 -17.30 9.80 8.39
N GLU A 121 -18.39 10.35 7.86
CA GLU A 121 -19.29 9.63 6.96
C GLU A 121 -18.55 9.16 5.70
N TYR A 122 -17.86 10.07 5.01
CA TYR A 122 -17.05 9.73 3.83
C TYR A 122 -15.95 8.72 4.17
N GLY A 123 -15.25 8.92 5.30
CA GLY A 123 -14.26 7.97 5.79
C GLY A 123 -14.85 6.57 6.01
N ASN A 124 -16.05 6.46 6.58
CA ASN A 124 -16.72 5.18 6.79
C ASN A 124 -17.12 4.49 5.48
N GLN A 125 -17.50 5.25 4.45
CA GLN A 125 -17.79 4.71 3.12
C GLN A 125 -16.50 4.21 2.45
N LEU A 126 -15.45 5.04 2.43
CA LEU A 126 -14.17 4.75 1.79
C LEU A 126 -13.39 3.62 2.46
N ARG A 127 -13.47 3.50 3.80
CA ARG A 127 -12.82 2.40 4.54
C ARG A 127 -13.32 1.03 4.08
N LYS A 128 -14.53 0.90 3.53
CA LYS A 128 -15.03 -0.38 2.98
C LYS A 128 -14.21 -0.87 1.79
N LEU A 129 -13.42 0.01 1.16
CA LEU A 129 -12.57 -0.26 0.00
C LEU A 129 -11.12 -0.59 0.40
N THR A 130 -10.83 -0.75 1.70
CA THR A 130 -9.54 -1.25 2.15
C THR A 130 -9.31 -2.68 1.68
N ILE A 131 -8.10 -2.95 1.20
CA ILE A 131 -7.67 -4.30 0.89
C ILE A 131 -7.53 -5.04 2.23
N ARG A 132 -8.20 -6.17 2.40
CA ARG A 132 -7.95 -7.00 3.58
C ARG A 132 -6.53 -7.54 3.50
N LYS A 133 -5.74 -7.39 4.58
CA LYS A 133 -4.45 -8.07 4.68
C LYS A 133 -4.69 -9.56 4.52
N SER A 134 -4.30 -10.09 3.36
CA SER A 134 -4.14 -11.53 3.18
C SER A 134 -3.15 -12.01 4.25
N LEU A 135 -3.61 -12.87 5.15
CA LEU A 135 -2.74 -13.53 6.14
C LEU A 135 -1.59 -14.32 5.47
N LEU A 136 -1.67 -14.56 4.15
CA LEU A 136 -0.68 -15.30 3.37
C LEU A 136 0.61 -14.51 3.09
N ASN A 137 0.65 -13.18 3.32
CA ASN A 137 1.81 -12.33 3.01
C ASN A 137 2.86 -12.25 4.14
N LYS A 138 3.02 -13.31 4.94
CA LYS A 138 4.05 -13.34 6.01
C LYS A 138 5.45 -13.70 5.48
N PHE A 139 5.55 -14.29 4.30
CA PHE A 139 6.83 -14.65 3.70
C PHE A 139 7.29 -13.62 2.68
N LYS A 140 8.50 -13.09 2.87
CA LYS A 140 9.15 -12.18 1.92
C LYS A 140 10.54 -12.70 1.60
N LEU A 141 10.90 -12.66 0.34
CA LEU A 141 12.25 -12.97 -0.12
C LEU A 141 13.09 -11.69 -0.10
N ILE A 142 14.26 -11.74 0.53
CA ILE A 142 15.25 -10.67 0.39
C ILE A 142 15.93 -10.87 -0.97
N THR A 143 15.88 -9.84 -1.81
CA THR A 143 16.47 -9.84 -3.15
C THR A 143 17.30 -8.58 -3.33
N HIS A 144 18.22 -8.59 -4.30
CA HIS A 144 18.97 -7.41 -4.68
C HIS A 144 18.32 -6.78 -5.92
N SER A 145 17.98 -5.49 -5.83
CA SER A 145 17.45 -4.70 -6.95
C SER A 145 18.00 -3.29 -6.92
N ARG A 146 18.56 -2.83 -8.05
CA ARG A 146 19.12 -1.48 -8.23
C ARG A 146 20.03 -1.02 -7.08
N GLY A 147 20.97 -1.88 -6.65
CA GLY A 147 21.92 -1.56 -5.58
C GLY A 147 21.37 -1.67 -4.15
N ASN A 148 20.10 -2.06 -3.99
CA ASN A 148 19.42 -2.13 -2.69
C ASN A 148 18.92 -3.54 -2.39
N LEU A 149 18.84 -3.87 -1.10
CA LEU A 149 18.12 -5.06 -0.64
C LEU A 149 16.63 -4.73 -0.56
N VAL A 150 15.83 -5.46 -1.34
CA VAL A 150 14.38 -5.29 -1.40
C VAL A 150 13.66 -6.57 -1.00
N LEU A 151 12.54 -6.41 -0.30
CA LEU A 151 11.68 -7.52 0.10
C LEU A 151 10.64 -7.78 -1.00
N LYS A 152 10.70 -8.95 -1.62
CA LYS A 152 9.74 -9.40 -2.64
C LYS A 152 8.73 -10.36 -2.03
N SER A 153 7.46 -10.02 -2.10
CA SER A 153 6.37 -10.96 -1.78
C SER A 153 6.33 -12.07 -2.83
N LEU A 154 6.12 -13.31 -2.40
CA LEU A 154 5.96 -14.46 -3.29
C LEU A 154 4.53 -14.98 -3.18
N GLU A 155 3.82 -15.03 -4.31
CA GLU A 155 2.57 -15.78 -4.39
C GLU A 155 2.90 -17.27 -4.42
N LEU A 156 2.60 -17.95 -3.32
CA LEU A 156 2.86 -19.38 -3.19
C LEU A 156 1.56 -20.15 -3.34
N LYS A 157 1.52 -21.02 -4.35
CA LYS A 157 0.48 -22.05 -4.44
C LYS A 157 0.78 -23.13 -3.41
N LYS A 158 -0.22 -23.54 -2.64
CA LYS A 158 -0.09 -24.60 -1.63
C LYS A 158 0.36 -25.89 -2.32
N ALA A 159 1.58 -26.33 -2.04
CA ALA A 159 2.07 -27.62 -2.51
C ALA A 159 1.53 -28.71 -1.59
N LYS A 160 0.86 -29.73 -2.13
CA LYS A 160 0.57 -30.98 -1.42
C LYS A 160 1.73 -31.93 -1.71
N ILE A 161 2.63 -32.12 -0.74
CA ILE A 161 3.75 -33.05 -0.84
C ILE A 161 3.68 -33.99 0.36
N GLU A 162 3.75 -35.30 0.11
CA GLU A 162 3.94 -36.32 1.14
C GLU A 162 5.43 -36.43 1.45
N LEU A 163 5.87 -35.93 2.61
CA LEU A 163 7.29 -35.81 2.94
C LEU A 163 8.06 -37.14 2.85
N ALA A 164 7.43 -38.24 3.28
CA ALA A 164 8.03 -39.57 3.28
C ALA A 164 8.42 -40.07 1.88
N ASN A 165 7.77 -39.59 0.82
CA ASN A 165 8.03 -40.06 -0.54
C ASN A 165 9.17 -39.29 -1.23
N TYR A 166 9.59 -38.15 -0.68
CA TYR A 166 10.49 -37.23 -1.36
C TYR A 166 11.70 -36.79 -0.53
N TYR A 167 11.76 -37.13 0.75
CA TYR A 167 12.83 -36.72 1.66
C TYR A 167 13.29 -37.88 2.55
N ASN A 168 14.49 -37.72 3.10
CA ASN A 168 15.11 -38.68 4.01
C ASN A 168 14.43 -38.71 5.39
N GLU A 169 14.68 -39.80 6.12
CA GLU A 169 14.14 -40.06 7.46
C GLU A 169 14.50 -38.93 8.45
N ASP A 170 15.73 -38.40 8.40
CA ASP A 170 16.17 -37.30 9.28
C ASP A 170 15.27 -36.05 9.14
N LEU A 171 14.84 -35.74 7.91
CA LEU A 171 13.96 -34.58 7.67
C LEU A 171 12.55 -34.87 8.20
N CYS A 172 12.09 -36.11 8.12
CA CYS A 172 10.79 -36.52 8.65
C CYS A 172 10.74 -36.34 10.18
N GLU A 173 11.84 -36.64 10.88
CA GLU A 173 11.94 -36.40 12.33
C GLU A 173 12.07 -34.91 12.70
N LEU A 174 12.78 -34.13 11.88
CA LEU A 174 13.00 -32.70 12.13
C LEU A 174 11.76 -31.84 11.81
N HIS A 175 10.99 -32.23 10.80
CA HIS A 175 9.81 -31.51 10.31
C HIS A 175 8.82 -31.08 11.41
N PRO A 176 8.34 -31.96 12.32
CA PRO A 176 7.40 -31.54 13.37
C PRO A 176 8.01 -30.54 14.35
N LYS A 177 9.31 -30.67 14.67
CA LYS A 177 10.02 -29.73 15.54
C LYS A 177 10.11 -28.34 14.90
N MET A 178 10.43 -28.29 13.61
CA MET A 178 10.47 -27.03 12.85
C MET A 178 9.10 -26.37 12.76
N LEU A 179 8.05 -27.13 12.43
CA LEU A 179 6.68 -26.58 12.35
C LEU A 179 6.22 -26.01 13.68
N LYS A 180 6.55 -26.68 14.80
CA LYS A 180 6.22 -26.18 16.14
C LYS A 180 6.88 -24.82 16.37
N GLN A 181 8.19 -24.72 16.16
CA GLN A 181 8.93 -23.46 16.36
C GLN A 181 8.45 -22.34 15.41
N LEU A 182 8.17 -22.64 14.15
CA LEU A 182 7.67 -21.64 13.18
C LEU A 182 6.26 -21.13 13.49
N LYS A 183 5.44 -21.91 14.21
CA LYS A 183 4.08 -21.53 14.61
C LYS A 183 4.02 -20.81 15.96
N GLU A 184 5.09 -20.85 16.75
CA GLU A 184 5.16 -20.14 18.02
C GLU A 184 5.14 -18.62 17.79
N LYS A 185 4.21 -17.93 18.45
CA LYS A 185 4.09 -16.47 18.34
C LYS A 185 5.31 -15.79 18.94
N ASN A 186 5.80 -14.76 18.27
CA ASN A 186 6.93 -13.94 18.71
C ASN A 186 8.23 -14.73 18.92
N ASN A 187 8.34 -15.93 18.35
CA ASN A 187 9.59 -16.69 18.36
C ASN A 187 10.44 -16.32 17.15
N SER A 188 11.75 -16.17 17.34
CA SER A 188 12.73 -15.92 16.29
C SER A 188 13.67 -17.11 16.18
N GLY A 189 13.94 -17.58 14.96
CA GLY A 189 14.84 -18.71 14.73
C GLY A 189 15.48 -18.65 13.36
N LEU A 190 16.63 -19.33 13.24
CA LEU A 190 17.36 -19.46 11.98
C LEU A 190 17.48 -20.94 11.63
N PHE A 191 16.95 -21.32 10.47
CA PHE A 191 17.15 -22.65 9.89
C PHE A 191 18.00 -22.55 8.64
N LEU A 192 19.11 -23.28 8.61
CA LEU A 192 20.01 -23.34 7.46
C LEU A 192 19.84 -24.67 6.72
N PHE A 193 19.34 -24.60 5.49
CA PHE A 193 19.25 -25.75 4.59
C PHE A 193 20.48 -25.79 3.68
N TYR A 194 21.35 -26.78 3.87
CA TYR A 194 22.54 -27.00 3.04
C TYR A 194 22.48 -28.39 2.36
N GLY A 195 23.25 -28.58 1.29
CA GLY A 195 23.30 -29.85 0.55
C GLY A 195 23.42 -29.66 -0.97
N LYS A 196 23.68 -30.75 -1.70
CA LYS A 196 23.90 -30.73 -3.16
C LYS A 196 22.74 -30.08 -3.94
N PRO A 197 22.97 -29.45 -5.10
CA PRO A 197 21.90 -29.00 -5.99
C PRO A 197 20.91 -30.12 -6.31
N GLY A 198 19.63 -29.78 -6.52
CA GLY A 198 18.60 -30.77 -6.85
C GLY A 198 17.96 -31.54 -5.67
N THR A 199 18.44 -31.34 -4.43
CA THR A 199 17.94 -32.03 -3.21
C THR A 199 16.63 -31.46 -2.63
N GLY A 200 15.83 -30.73 -3.41
CA GLY A 200 14.50 -30.28 -2.98
C GLY A 200 14.42 -29.16 -1.93
N LYS A 201 15.54 -28.59 -1.44
CA LYS A 201 15.56 -27.51 -0.41
C LYS A 201 14.53 -26.40 -0.65
N SER A 202 14.54 -25.80 -1.85
CA SER A 202 13.60 -24.72 -2.20
C SER A 202 12.15 -25.20 -2.26
N SER A 203 11.92 -26.47 -2.62
CA SER A 203 10.60 -27.09 -2.62
C SER A 203 10.08 -27.31 -1.20
N TYR A 204 10.96 -27.74 -0.28
CA TYR A 204 10.63 -27.90 1.13
C TYR A 204 10.29 -26.56 1.81
N ILE A 205 11.05 -25.49 1.52
CA ILE A 205 10.73 -24.14 2.02
C ILE A 205 9.33 -23.71 1.55
N LYS A 206 8.98 -23.92 0.27
CA LYS A 206 7.64 -23.62 -0.25
C LYS A 206 6.55 -24.43 0.45
N LEU A 207 6.81 -25.70 0.76
CA LEU A 207 5.89 -26.54 1.53
C LEU A 207 5.67 -25.98 2.94
N LEU A 208 6.75 -25.65 3.67
CA LEU A 208 6.66 -25.08 5.03
C LEU A 208 5.83 -23.81 5.06
N ILE A 209 6.03 -22.91 4.09
CA ILE A 209 5.27 -21.66 4.00
C ILE A 209 3.77 -21.94 3.78
N GLY A 210 3.40 -23.00 3.08
CA GLY A 210 2.00 -23.40 2.89
C GLY A 210 1.33 -24.05 4.11
N LEU A 211 2.09 -24.34 5.17
CA LEU A 211 1.63 -25.02 6.38
C LEU A 211 1.52 -24.11 7.62
N ILE A 212 2.05 -22.89 7.55
CA ILE A 212 2.06 -21.85 8.60
C ILE A 212 1.07 -20.73 8.30
#